data_AF-A0A183F326-F1
#
_entry.id   AF-A0A183F326-F1
#
_cell.length_a   1.000
_cell.length_b   1.000
_cell.length_c   1.000
_cell.angle_alpha   90.00
_cell.angle_beta   90.00
_cell.angle_gamma   90.00
#
_symmetry.space_group_name_H-M   'P 1'
#
loop_
_entity.id
_entity.type
_entity.pdbx_description
1 polymer ?
#
loop_
_entity_poly.entity_id
_entity_poly.type
_entity_poly.pdbx_seq_one_letter_code
_entity_poly.pdbx_strand_id
1 'polypeptide(L)'
;MVSIVPVDLLEEAMSNGFDVDSLPTISGTDIGPVFDASGNQMEILGAVTIDVEQEGGSKAKVPIHMSRQNDEVLVGMYGSGQFGVRISVSGAQGEETTDTEDTELAMIENKGTARVIRRTYVPPHSSGMVEVECREVDQGEKIFWSDNE
;
A
#
# COMPACT_ATOMS: atom_id res chain seq x y z
N MET A 1 0.91 -4.43 -1.27
CA MET A 1 1.63 -5.10 -0.18
C MET A 1 0.68 -6.06 0.51
N VAL A 2 1.09 -7.31 0.71
CA VAL A 2 0.29 -8.36 1.36
C VAL A 2 0.67 -8.51 2.83
N SER A 3 -0.22 -9.05 3.65
CA SER A 3 0.12 -9.46 5.02
C SER A 3 0.70 -10.88 5.02
N ILE A 4 1.70 -11.13 5.86
CA ILE A 4 2.39 -12.42 5.99
C ILE A 4 2.56 -12.77 7.47
N VAL A 5 2.30 -14.03 7.83
CA VAL A 5 2.52 -14.59 9.17
C VAL A 5 3.47 -15.77 9.10
N PRO A 6 4.42 -15.90 10.05
CA PRO A 6 5.22 -17.10 10.22
C PRO A 6 4.35 -18.30 10.59
N VAL A 7 4.61 -19.45 9.99
CA VAL A 7 3.91 -20.71 10.36
C VAL A 7 4.18 -21.08 11.81
N ASP A 8 5.43 -20.89 12.26
CA ASP A 8 5.86 -21.20 13.63
C ASP A 8 5.04 -20.42 14.68
N LEU A 9 4.59 -19.20 14.36
CA LEU A 9 3.71 -18.42 15.23
C LEU A 9 2.33 -19.06 15.37
N LEU A 10 1.80 -19.65 14.29
CA LEU A 10 0.54 -20.39 14.33
C LEU A 10 0.70 -21.70 15.12
N GLU A 11 1.82 -22.40 14.96
CA GLU A 11 2.13 -23.60 15.76
C GLU A 11 2.23 -23.29 17.26
N GLU A 12 2.85 -22.16 17.61
CA GLU A 12 2.91 -21.69 19.00
C GLU A 12 1.51 -21.32 19.52
N ALA A 13 0.70 -20.60 18.73
CA ALA A 13 -0.68 -20.27 19.09
C ALA A 13 -1.52 -21.54 19.34
N MET A 14 -1.38 -22.56 18.47
CA MET A 14 -2.04 -23.85 18.64
C MET A 14 -1.60 -24.55 19.93
N SER A 15 -0.31 -24.53 20.22
CA SER A 15 0.26 -25.09 21.45
C SER A 15 -0.26 -24.38 22.71
N ASN A 16 -0.59 -23.10 22.59
CA ASN A 16 -1.20 -22.28 23.64
C ASN A 16 -2.73 -22.41 23.73
N GLY A 17 -3.34 -23.32 22.95
CA GLY A 17 -4.77 -23.64 23.00
C GLY A 17 -5.65 -22.81 22.06
N PHE A 18 -5.05 -22.05 21.12
CA PHE A 18 -5.80 -21.41 20.05
C PHE A 18 -6.21 -22.42 18.96
N ASP A 19 -7.45 -22.37 18.52
CA ASP A 19 -7.96 -23.27 17.47
C ASP A 19 -7.59 -22.74 16.08
N VAL A 20 -6.35 -23.00 15.65
CA VAL A 20 -5.83 -22.61 14.32
C VAL A 20 -6.63 -23.26 13.20
N ASP A 21 -7.12 -24.49 13.39
CA ASP A 21 -7.86 -25.25 12.38
C ASP A 21 -9.22 -24.62 12.06
N SER A 22 -9.76 -23.79 12.95
CA SER A 22 -10.99 -23.04 12.73
C SER A 22 -10.83 -21.80 11.83
N LEU A 23 -9.60 -21.38 11.52
CA LEU A 23 -9.33 -20.19 10.72
C LEU A 23 -9.83 -20.37 9.27
N PRO A 24 -10.63 -19.44 8.72
CA PRO A 24 -11.08 -19.51 7.34
C PRO A 24 -9.89 -19.50 6.37
N THR A 25 -9.71 -20.60 5.64
CA THR A 25 -8.65 -20.76 4.64
C THR A 25 -9.06 -20.16 3.30
N ILE A 26 -8.11 -19.54 2.62
CA ILE A 26 -8.28 -19.02 1.25
C ILE A 26 -7.69 -20.08 0.32
N SER A 27 -8.42 -20.41 -0.76
CA SER A 27 -8.01 -21.47 -1.67
C SER A 27 -6.72 -21.09 -2.40
N GLY A 28 -5.82 -22.05 -2.61
CA GLY A 28 -4.53 -21.81 -3.27
C GLY A 28 -4.64 -21.29 -4.71
N THR A 29 -5.80 -21.48 -5.36
CA THR A 29 -6.08 -20.94 -6.70
C THR A 29 -6.39 -19.44 -6.67
N ASP A 30 -6.86 -18.93 -5.53
CA ASP A 30 -7.15 -17.50 -5.32
C ASP A 30 -5.91 -16.72 -4.83
N ILE A 31 -4.87 -17.44 -4.40
CA ILE A 31 -3.61 -16.87 -3.90
C ILE A 31 -2.61 -16.83 -5.05
N GLY A 32 -2.50 -15.66 -5.69
CA GLY A 32 -1.46 -15.41 -6.69
C GLY A 32 -0.03 -15.48 -6.09
N PRO A 33 1.01 -15.55 -6.94
CA PRO A 33 2.39 -15.56 -6.46
C PRO A 33 2.72 -14.29 -5.68
N VAL A 34 3.41 -14.45 -4.55
CA VAL A 34 3.92 -13.34 -3.73
C VAL A 34 5.41 -13.17 -3.99
N PHE A 35 5.85 -11.92 -4.12
CA PHE A 35 7.24 -11.55 -4.36
C PHE A 35 7.75 -10.66 -3.24
N ASP A 36 9.03 -10.82 -2.91
CA ASP A 36 9.73 -9.92 -2.00
C ASP A 36 10.06 -8.58 -2.68
N ALA A 37 10.59 -7.63 -1.90
CA ALA A 37 10.96 -6.30 -2.41
C ALA A 37 12.11 -6.32 -3.43
N SER A 38 12.88 -7.41 -3.51
CA SER A 38 13.91 -7.64 -4.52
C SER A 38 13.41 -8.39 -5.76
N GLY A 39 12.12 -8.75 -5.81
CA GLY A 39 11.50 -9.43 -6.93
C GLY A 39 11.68 -10.95 -6.93
N ASN A 40 12.19 -11.56 -5.86
CA ASN A 40 12.22 -13.03 -5.75
C ASN A 40 10.85 -13.54 -5.31
N GLN A 41 10.42 -14.65 -5.89
CA GLN A 41 9.18 -15.29 -5.49
C GLN A 41 9.34 -15.92 -4.09
N MET A 42 8.41 -15.60 -3.20
CA MET A 42 8.36 -16.14 -1.85
C MET A 42 7.65 -17.50 -1.82
N GLU A 43 8.08 -18.38 -0.91
CA GLU A 43 7.41 -19.65 -0.64
C GLU A 43 6.21 -19.43 0.30
N ILE A 44 5.02 -19.35 -0.28
CA ILE A 44 3.76 -19.21 0.46
C ILE A 44 3.05 -20.57 0.53
N LEU A 45 2.73 -21.01 1.74
CA LEU A 45 2.07 -22.30 1.98
C LEU A 45 0.55 -22.22 1.82
N GLY A 46 -0.01 -21.02 1.95
CA GLY A 46 -1.44 -20.75 1.85
C GLY A 46 -1.77 -19.39 2.43
N ALA A 47 -3.06 -19.11 2.61
CA ALA A 47 -3.51 -17.91 3.30
C ALA A 47 -4.74 -18.21 4.15
N VAL A 48 -4.85 -17.50 5.26
CA VAL A 48 -5.94 -17.60 6.23
C VAL A 48 -6.51 -16.22 6.49
N THR A 49 -7.75 -16.15 6.92
CA THR A 49 -8.36 -14.90 7.41
C THR A 49 -8.25 -14.86 8.92
N ILE A 50 -7.55 -13.87 9.45
CA ILE A 50 -7.34 -13.68 10.90
C ILE A 50 -8.08 -12.42 11.34
N ASP A 51 -8.79 -12.53 12.46
CA ASP A 51 -9.33 -11.40 13.20
C ASP A 51 -8.16 -10.66 13.87
N VAL A 52 -7.80 -9.49 13.37
CA VAL A 52 -6.73 -8.66 13.91
C VAL A 52 -7.36 -7.47 14.64
N GLU A 53 -6.86 -7.18 15.82
CA GLU A 53 -7.28 -6.05 16.65
C GLU A 53 -6.06 -5.18 16.95
N GLN A 54 -6.17 -3.90 16.64
CA GLN A 54 -5.18 -2.93 17.07
C GLN A 54 -5.42 -2.58 18.53
N GLU A 55 -4.37 -2.49 19.34
CA GLU A 55 -4.50 -2.09 20.74
C GLU A 55 -5.18 -0.71 20.87
N GLY A 56 -6.33 -0.67 21.53
CA GLY A 56 -7.16 0.53 21.67
C GLY A 56 -7.83 1.01 20.37
N GLY A 57 -7.79 0.21 19.30
CA GLY A 57 -8.21 0.58 17.96
C GLY A 57 -9.33 -0.29 17.40
N SER A 58 -9.38 -0.37 16.06
CA SER A 58 -10.40 -1.14 15.36
C SER A 58 -10.02 -2.62 15.24
N LYS A 59 -11.06 -3.46 15.13
CA LYS A 59 -10.94 -4.87 14.81
C LYS A 59 -11.31 -5.09 13.34
N ALA A 60 -10.54 -5.89 12.63
CA ALA A 60 -10.78 -6.18 11.23
C ALA A 60 -10.38 -7.60 10.83
N LYS A 61 -11.04 -8.14 9.80
CA LYS A 61 -10.73 -9.44 9.21
C LYS A 61 -9.71 -9.26 8.10
N VAL A 62 -8.50 -9.75 8.33
CA VAL A 62 -7.38 -9.55 7.40
C VAL A 62 -7.01 -10.89 6.76
N PRO A 63 -6.93 -10.96 5.42
CA PRO A 63 -6.31 -12.09 4.74
C PRO A 63 -4.78 -12.02 4.93
N ILE A 64 -4.20 -13.09 5.47
CA ILE A 64 -2.77 -13.17 5.80
C ILE A 64 -2.18 -14.44 5.17
N HIS A 65 -1.05 -14.29 4.47
CA HIS A 65 -0.33 -15.38 3.82
C HIS A 65 0.58 -16.08 4.84
N MET A 66 0.70 -17.40 4.76
CA MET A 66 1.55 -18.19 5.65
C MET A 66 2.88 -18.48 4.98
N SER A 67 3.98 -18.19 5.66
CA SER A 67 5.35 -18.41 5.19
C SER A 67 6.20 -19.08 6.25
N ARG A 68 7.19 -19.88 5.83
CA ARG A 68 8.24 -20.45 6.71
C ARG A 68 9.50 -19.59 6.78
N GLN A 69 9.64 -18.60 5.90
CA GLN A 69 10.89 -17.88 5.68
C GLN A 69 10.98 -16.54 6.43
N ASN A 70 9.94 -16.16 7.18
CA ASN A 70 9.90 -14.90 7.90
C ASN A 70 9.83 -15.16 9.40
N ASP A 71 10.62 -14.40 10.17
CA ASP A 71 10.60 -14.45 11.65
C ASP A 71 9.65 -13.38 12.25
N GLU A 72 9.05 -12.55 11.39
CA GLU A 72 8.22 -11.41 11.78
C GLU A 72 6.83 -11.49 11.12
N VAL A 73 5.84 -10.92 11.81
CA VAL A 73 4.50 -10.71 11.25
C VAL A 73 4.51 -9.43 10.43
N LEU A 74 4.25 -9.55 9.13
CA LEU A 74 4.14 -8.42 8.22
C LEU A 74 2.67 -8.07 8.02
N VAL A 75 2.30 -6.82 8.30
CA VAL A 75 0.96 -6.31 8.04
C VAL A 75 0.99 -5.49 6.76
N GLY A 76 0.34 -6.00 5.72
CA GLY A 76 0.21 -5.32 4.45
C GLY A 76 -0.80 -4.19 4.48
N MET A 77 -0.89 -3.48 3.36
CA MET A 77 -1.73 -2.28 3.24
C MET A 77 -3.24 -2.56 3.35
N TYR A 78 -3.66 -3.79 3.06
CA TYR A 78 -5.02 -4.26 3.31
C TYR A 78 -5.39 -4.25 4.80
N GLY A 79 -4.43 -4.52 5.69
CA GLY A 79 -4.61 -4.38 7.13
C GLY A 79 -4.61 -2.91 7.54
N SER A 80 -3.59 -2.14 7.14
CA SER A 80 -3.39 -0.76 7.64
C SER A 80 -4.56 0.18 7.36
N GLY A 81 -5.22 0.07 6.20
CA GLY A 81 -6.38 0.90 5.86
C GLY A 81 -7.61 0.62 6.74
N GLN A 82 -7.83 -0.64 7.15
CA GLN A 82 -8.92 -1.02 8.05
C GLN A 82 -8.63 -0.64 9.51
N PHE A 83 -7.34 -0.55 9.87
CA PHE A 83 -6.88 -0.09 11.19
C PHE A 83 -6.77 1.43 11.29
N GLY A 84 -7.17 2.19 10.27
CA GLY A 84 -7.06 3.65 10.28
C GLY A 84 -5.61 4.17 10.33
N VAL A 85 -4.64 3.29 10.05
CA VAL A 85 -3.21 3.65 10.04
C VAL A 85 -2.93 4.37 8.73
N ARG A 86 -2.71 5.67 8.84
CA ARG A 86 -2.25 6.53 7.75
C ARG A 86 -0.81 6.97 8.03
N ILE A 87 0.10 6.63 7.14
CA ILE A 87 1.45 7.18 7.17
C ILE A 87 1.37 8.55 6.51
N SER A 88 1.76 9.60 7.24
CA SER A 88 1.92 10.95 6.74
C SER A 88 3.36 11.39 6.95
N VAL A 89 4.00 11.91 5.91
CA VAL A 89 5.36 12.45 6.01
C VAL A 89 5.26 13.91 6.44
N SER A 90 5.54 14.20 7.71
CA SER A 90 5.61 15.56 8.26
C SER A 90 6.94 16.23 7.86
N GLY A 91 7.11 16.44 6.56
CA GLY A 91 8.19 17.22 5.95
C GLY A 91 7.66 18.35 5.04
N ALA A 92 6.36 18.37 4.77
CA ALA A 92 5.69 19.52 4.23
C ALA A 92 5.17 20.36 5.40
N GLN A 93 5.82 21.50 5.68
CA GLN A 93 5.03 22.66 6.10
C GLN A 93 4.20 23.09 4.89
N GLY A 94 3.15 22.32 4.60
CA GLY A 94 1.93 22.84 4.03
C GLY A 94 1.06 23.12 5.24
N GLU A 95 0.89 24.39 5.56
CA GLU A 95 0.01 24.87 6.61
C GLU A 95 -1.36 24.20 6.47
N GLU A 96 -1.91 23.76 7.61
CA GLU A 96 -3.34 23.59 7.72
C GLU A 96 -3.96 24.97 7.46
N THR A 97 -4.42 25.20 6.22
CA THR A 97 -5.22 26.39 5.94
C THR A 97 -6.59 26.15 6.53
N THR A 98 -6.75 26.54 7.80
CA THR A 98 -7.99 27.15 8.24
C THR A 98 -8.27 28.34 7.35
N ASP A 99 -9.47 28.36 6.77
CA ASP A 99 -10.05 29.42 5.96
C ASP A 99 -9.59 30.81 6.39
N THR A 100 -8.74 31.45 5.59
CA THR A 100 -8.70 32.91 5.47
C THR A 100 -8.24 33.28 4.07
N GLU A 101 -9.23 33.67 3.29
CA GLU A 101 -9.11 34.39 2.03
C GLU A 101 -8.13 35.56 2.20
N ASP A 102 -7.12 35.67 1.32
CA ASP A 102 -6.59 36.94 0.77
C ASP A 102 -5.11 36.94 0.32
N THR A 103 -4.34 35.83 0.37
CA THR A 103 -2.90 35.92 0.00
C THR A 103 -2.34 34.81 -0.92
N GLU A 104 -3.14 34.19 -1.78
CA GLU A 104 -2.66 33.14 -2.73
C GLU A 104 -2.87 33.45 -4.22
N LEU A 105 -3.15 34.70 -4.61
CA LEU A 105 -3.44 35.01 -6.02
C LEU A 105 -2.20 35.31 -6.90
N ALA A 106 -0.97 35.21 -6.39
CA ALA A 106 0.22 35.64 -7.14
C ALA A 106 1.20 34.53 -7.58
N MET A 107 0.98 33.26 -7.24
CA MET A 107 1.91 32.16 -7.59
C MET A 107 1.29 31.00 -8.38
N ILE A 108 0.00 31.07 -8.74
CA ILE A 108 -0.75 29.97 -9.38
C ILE A 108 -0.73 30.04 -10.92
N GLU A 109 -0.21 31.12 -11.53
CA GLU A 109 -0.44 31.35 -12.97
C GLU A 109 0.36 30.49 -13.98
N ASN A 110 1.23 29.55 -13.57
CA ASN A 110 2.03 28.80 -14.57
C ASN A 110 2.20 27.28 -14.33
N LYS A 111 1.39 26.66 -13.46
CA LYS A 111 1.37 25.19 -13.32
C LYS A 111 0.29 24.60 -14.22
N GLY A 112 0.64 24.35 -15.49
CA GLY A 112 -0.22 23.65 -16.41
C GLY A 112 -0.57 22.24 -15.92
N THR A 113 -1.85 21.86 -16.00
CA THR A 113 -2.31 20.55 -15.56
C THR A 113 -2.22 19.55 -16.73
N ALA A 114 -1.45 18.49 -16.57
CA ALA A 114 -1.37 17.39 -17.53
C ALA A 114 -1.97 16.11 -16.91
N ARG A 115 -2.78 15.39 -17.68
CA ARG A 115 -3.47 14.17 -17.24
C ARG A 115 -3.03 13.01 -18.11
N VAL A 116 -2.53 11.93 -17.50
CA VAL A 116 -2.16 10.72 -18.26
C VAL A 116 -3.41 10.09 -18.88
N ILE A 117 -3.36 9.81 -20.18
CA ILE A 117 -4.54 9.32 -20.94
C ILE A 117 -4.90 7.88 -20.52
N ARG A 118 -3.88 7.08 -20.17
CA ARG A 118 -4.03 5.68 -19.76
C ARG A 118 -3.14 5.39 -18.56
N ARG A 119 -3.60 4.51 -17.67
CA ARG A 119 -2.76 3.99 -16.59
C ARG A 119 -1.58 3.22 -17.18
N THR A 120 -0.38 3.60 -16.77
CA THR A 120 0.88 2.97 -17.20
C THR A 120 1.67 2.55 -15.97
N TYR A 121 2.12 1.30 -15.95
CA TYR A 121 3.03 0.82 -14.90
C TYR A 121 4.47 1.17 -15.25
N VAL A 122 5.17 1.88 -14.37
CA VAL A 122 6.60 2.17 -14.48
C VAL A 122 7.32 1.37 -13.38
N PRO A 123 8.18 0.39 -13.76
CA PRO A 123 8.93 -0.39 -12.79
C PRO A 123 9.81 0.47 -11.86
N PRO A 124 10.13 -0.01 -10.64
CA PRO A 124 11.08 0.65 -9.75
C PRO A 124 12.43 0.91 -10.44
N HIS A 125 13.02 2.09 -10.19
CA HIS A 125 14.28 2.54 -10.80
C HIS A 125 14.29 2.66 -12.34
N SER A 126 13.12 2.71 -12.98
CA SER A 126 13.00 2.89 -14.43
C SER A 126 12.32 4.22 -14.79
N SER A 127 12.47 4.64 -16.05
CA SER A 127 11.73 5.75 -16.64
C SER A 127 11.00 5.28 -17.90
N GLY A 128 9.86 5.89 -18.20
CA GLY A 128 9.02 5.53 -19.34
C GLY A 128 8.32 6.75 -19.93
N MET A 129 8.11 6.73 -21.24
CA MET A 129 7.34 7.75 -21.94
C MET A 129 5.85 7.43 -21.84
N VAL A 130 5.03 8.43 -21.47
CA VAL A 130 3.58 8.29 -21.36
C VAL A 130 2.86 9.34 -22.20
N GLU A 131 1.71 8.95 -22.75
CA GLU A 131 0.83 9.86 -23.49
C GLU A 131 -0.03 10.66 -22.50
N VAL A 132 -0.04 11.98 -22.65
CA VAL A 132 -0.71 12.91 -21.74
C VAL A 132 -1.67 13.82 -22.49
N GLU A 133 -2.80 14.12 -21.86
CA GLU A 133 -3.72 15.18 -22.25
C GLU A 133 -3.35 16.45 -21.46
N CYS A 134 -2.93 17.50 -22.16
CA CYS A 134 -2.60 18.79 -21.55
C CYS A 134 -3.71 19.81 -21.83
N ARG A 135 -4.20 20.49 -20.79
CA ARG A 135 -5.00 21.71 -20.97
C ARG A 135 -4.06 22.89 -20.71
N GLU A 136 -3.93 23.76 -21.71
CA GLU A 136 -3.24 25.07 -21.60
C GLU A 136 -1.72 25.01 -21.37
N VAL A 137 -0.99 24.21 -22.17
CA VAL A 137 0.48 24.23 -22.11
C VAL A 137 1.09 24.29 -23.51
N ASP A 138 2.08 25.18 -23.70
CA ASP A 138 2.90 25.27 -24.90
C ASP A 138 3.55 23.92 -25.26
N GLN A 139 3.64 23.64 -26.56
CA GLN A 139 4.27 22.43 -27.10
C GLN A 139 5.78 22.42 -26.78
N GLY A 140 6.23 21.42 -26.02
CA GLY A 140 7.64 21.22 -25.66
C GLY A 140 7.85 20.00 -24.76
N GLU A 141 9.10 19.56 -24.61
CA GLU A 141 9.47 18.50 -23.67
C GLU A 141 9.39 19.02 -22.23
N LYS A 142 8.69 18.29 -21.36
CA LYS A 142 8.48 18.67 -19.94
C LYS A 142 8.66 17.46 -19.04
N ILE A 143 9.12 17.72 -17.82
CA ILE A 143 9.20 16.72 -16.76
C ILE A 143 7.86 16.73 -16.03
N PHE A 144 7.19 15.59 -16.01
CA PHE A 144 5.98 15.40 -15.22
C PHE A 144 6.37 14.88 -13.84
N TRP A 145 6.09 15.65 -12.79
CA TRP A 145 6.25 15.22 -11.42
C TRP A 145 4.88 14.88 -10.85
N SER A 146 4.72 13.64 -10.39
CA SER A 146 3.51 13.21 -9.67
C SER A 146 3.43 14.00 -8.36
N ASP A 147 2.25 14.53 -8.05
CA ASP A 147 1.92 15.14 -6.77
C ASP A 147 1.74 14.12 -5.64
N ASN A 148 1.71 12.83 -6.00
CA ASN A 148 1.80 11.73 -5.04
C ASN A 148 3.25 11.23 -4.97
N GLU A 149 3.95 11.63 -3.91
CA GLU A 149 5.07 10.87 -3.30
C GLU A 149 4.54 10.01 -2.15
#